data_AF-A0A919Q6V2-F1
#
_entry.id   AF-A0A919Q6V2-F1
#
_cell.length_a   1.000
_cell.length_b   1.000
_cell.length_c   1.000
_cell.angle_alpha   90.00
_cell.angle_beta   90.00
_cell.angle_gamma   90.00
#
_symmetry.space_group_name_H-M   'P 1'
#
loop_
_entity.id
_entity.type
_entity.pdbx_description
1 polymer ?
#
loop_
_entity_poly.entity_id
_entity_poly.type
_entity_poly.pdbx_seq_one_letter_code
_entity_poly.pdbx_strand_id
1 'polypeptide(L)'
;MGERLDDRTVSVRLEVLEELLAELEAASAETALDAVALLAEVYGEALARVMDRADPELRTGLTRDVLLAHLLALHDIQPEKDTKTFIPADALLRKPPAKAGGTACCSK
;
A
#
# COMPACT_ATOMS: atom_id res chain seq x y z
N MET A 1 -14.31 -18.67 -21.94
CA MET A 1 -14.71 -17.62 -20.98
C MET A 1 -14.76 -18.28 -19.61
N GLY A 2 -13.77 -18.00 -18.77
CA GLY A 2 -13.66 -18.60 -17.44
C GLY A 2 -14.60 -17.90 -16.45
N GLU A 3 -15.23 -18.69 -15.60
CA GLU A 3 -15.94 -18.22 -14.41
C GLU A 3 -14.99 -17.38 -13.54
N ARG A 4 -15.51 -16.27 -12.98
CA ARG A 4 -14.72 -15.44 -12.05
C ARG A 4 -14.44 -16.25 -10.78
N LEU A 5 -13.22 -16.16 -10.28
CA LEU A 5 -12.83 -16.85 -9.06
C LEU A 5 -13.43 -16.15 -7.84
N ASP A 6 -13.93 -16.92 -6.87
CA ASP A 6 -14.28 -16.40 -5.54
C ASP A 6 -13.04 -16.24 -4.65
N ASP A 7 -13.17 -15.45 -3.58
CA ASP A 7 -12.07 -15.11 -2.67
C ASP A 7 -11.38 -16.35 -2.08
N ARG A 8 -12.16 -17.37 -1.72
CA ARG A 8 -11.61 -18.62 -1.15
C ARG A 8 -10.76 -19.36 -2.17
N THR A 9 -11.24 -19.41 -3.40
CA THR A 9 -10.57 -20.05 -4.53
C THR A 9 -9.31 -19.30 -4.92
N VAL A 10 -9.32 -17.96 -4.80
CA VAL A 10 -8.14 -17.11 -4.96
C VAL A 10 -7.09 -17.44 -3.90
N SER A 11 -7.46 -17.48 -2.61
CA SER A 11 -6.51 -17.79 -1.54
C SER A 11 -5.81 -19.13 -1.73
N VAL A 12 -6.56 -20.19 -2.06
CA VAL A 12 -5.97 -21.52 -2.32
C VAL A 12 -5.01 -21.50 -3.50
N ARG A 13 -5.32 -20.74 -4.56
CA ARG A 13 -4.42 -20.61 -5.71
C ARG A 13 -3.16 -19.81 -5.41
N LEU A 14 -3.23 -18.82 -4.51
CA LEU A 14 -2.06 -18.08 -4.07
C LEU A 14 -1.09 -18.98 -3.30
N GLU A 15 -1.60 -19.80 -2.37
CA GLU A 15 -0.78 -20.78 -1.63
C GLU A 15 -0.07 -21.74 -2.60
N VAL A 16 -0.80 -22.31 -3.57
CA VAL A 16 -0.20 -23.20 -4.57
C VAL A 16 0.82 -22.48 -5.46
N LEU A 17 0.59 -21.21 -5.81
CA LEU A 17 1.53 -20.44 -6.61
C LEU A 17 2.84 -20.19 -5.84
N GLU A 18 2.77 -19.89 -4.55
CA GLU A 18 3.95 -19.73 -3.69
C GLU A 18 4.78 -21.03 -3.63
N GLU A 19 4.13 -22.18 -3.49
CA GLU A 19 4.80 -23.49 -3.52
C GLU A 19 5.52 -23.73 -4.86
N LEU A 20 4.84 -23.47 -5.99
CA LEU A 20 5.42 -23.64 -7.33
C LEU A 20 6.59 -22.69 -7.58
N LEU A 21 6.53 -21.45 -7.09
CA LEU A 21 7.63 -20.50 -7.18
C LEU A 21 8.83 -20.97 -6.35
N ALA A 22 8.60 -21.47 -5.13
CA ALA A 22 9.67 -22.02 -4.30
C ALA A 22 10.33 -23.26 -4.93
N GLU A 23 9.55 -24.13 -5.57
CA GLU A 23 10.09 -25.27 -6.34
C GLU A 23 10.95 -24.80 -7.53
N LEU A 24 10.50 -23.75 -8.23
CA LEU A 24 11.23 -23.17 -9.35
C LEU A 24 12.55 -22.53 -8.90
N GLU A 25 12.55 -21.87 -7.73
CA GLU A 25 13.74 -21.34 -7.06
C GLU A 25 14.75 -22.43 -6.74
N ALA A 26 14.28 -23.56 -6.20
CA ALA A 26 15.13 -24.67 -5.81
C ALA A 26 15.74 -25.44 -6.99
N ALA A 27 15.09 -25.46 -8.16
CA ALA A 27 15.49 -26.27 -9.31
C ALA A 27 16.62 -25.66 -10.18
N SER A 28 17.22 -24.54 -9.77
CA SER A 28 18.22 -23.76 -10.53
C SER A 28 17.74 -23.30 -11.92
N ALA A 29 16.44 -23.08 -12.08
CA ALA A 29 15.85 -22.48 -13.28
C ALA A 29 16.03 -20.96 -13.25
N GLU A 30 17.26 -20.48 -13.04
CA GLU A 30 17.63 -19.07 -12.88
C GLU A 30 16.99 -18.19 -13.96
N THR A 31 17.04 -18.63 -15.23
CA THR A 31 16.39 -17.92 -16.35
C THR A 31 14.86 -17.83 -16.23
N ALA A 32 14.20 -18.84 -15.65
CA ALA A 32 12.76 -18.82 -15.46
C ALA A 32 12.36 -17.87 -14.32
N LEU A 33 13.13 -17.85 -13.23
CA LEU A 33 12.93 -16.93 -12.12
C LEU A 33 13.21 -15.49 -12.53
N ASP A 34 14.30 -15.26 -13.27
CA ASP A 34 14.63 -13.95 -13.84
C ASP A 34 13.50 -13.47 -14.76
N ALA A 35 12.93 -14.36 -15.57
CA ALA A 35 11.80 -14.02 -16.43
C ALA A 35 10.53 -13.68 -15.63
N VAL A 36 10.23 -14.42 -14.56
CA VAL A 36 9.08 -14.14 -13.68
C VAL A 36 9.29 -12.83 -12.92
N ALA A 37 10.49 -12.57 -12.40
CA ALA A 37 10.86 -11.32 -11.75
C ALA A 37 10.71 -10.14 -12.71
N LEU A 38 11.24 -10.26 -13.93
CA LEU A 38 11.10 -9.23 -14.97
C LEU A 38 9.63 -8.99 -15.34
N LEU A 39 8.81 -10.04 -15.44
CA LEU A 39 7.38 -9.90 -15.66
C LEU A 39 6.68 -9.17 -14.51
N ALA A 40 7.03 -9.51 -13.26
CA ALA A 40 6.49 -8.85 -12.08
C ALA A 40 6.86 -7.36 -12.05
N GLU A 41 8.09 -7.00 -12.37
CA GLU A 41 8.52 -5.60 -12.46
C GLU A 41 7.74 -4.83 -13.54
N VAL A 42 7.65 -5.39 -14.75
CA VAL A 42 6.95 -4.73 -15.88
C VAL A 42 5.46 -4.57 -15.59
N TYR A 43 4.81 -5.58 -15.01
CA TYR A 43 3.40 -5.50 -14.65
C TYR A 43 3.15 -4.59 -13.45
N GLY A 44 4.07 -4.53 -12.49
CA GLY A 44 4.05 -3.55 -11.41
C GLY A 44 4.07 -2.12 -11.94
N GLU A 45 4.99 -1.80 -12.85
CA GLU A 45 5.04 -0.48 -13.50
C GLU A 45 3.77 -0.16 -14.29
N ALA A 46 3.21 -1.15 -15.02
CA ALA A 46 1.95 -0.97 -15.72
C ALA A 46 0.80 -0.68 -14.75
N LEU A 47 0.75 -1.36 -13.61
CA LEU A 47 -0.25 -1.15 -12.56
C LEU A 47 -0.09 0.23 -11.91
N ALA A 48 1.14 0.67 -11.63
CA ALA A 48 1.41 2.01 -11.11
C ALA A 48 0.87 3.09 -12.06
N ARG A 49 1.10 2.95 -13.37
CA ARG A 49 0.56 3.86 -14.39
C ARG A 49 -0.96 3.87 -14.47
N VAL A 50 -1.61 2.75 -14.17
CA VAL A 50 -3.08 2.69 -14.05
C VAL A 50 -3.52 3.48 -12.81
N MET A 51 -2.86 3.27 -11.68
CA MET A 51 -3.17 3.97 -10.43
C MET A 51 -2.96 5.49 -10.52
N ASP A 52 -1.94 5.94 -11.26
CA ASP A 52 -1.70 7.38 -11.52
C ASP A 52 -2.84 8.03 -12.32
N ARG A 53 -3.56 7.25 -13.13
CA ARG A 53 -4.68 7.71 -13.98
C ARG A 53 -6.04 7.44 -13.35
N ALA A 54 -6.09 6.62 -12.31
CA ALA A 54 -7.33 6.26 -11.64
C ALA A 54 -7.85 7.44 -10.82
N ASP A 55 -9.15 7.72 -10.94
CA ASP A 55 -9.81 8.71 -10.10
C ASP A 55 -9.91 8.20 -8.63
N PRO A 56 -10.19 9.10 -7.66
CA PRO A 56 -10.24 8.72 -6.25
C PRO A 56 -11.26 7.62 -5.91
N GLU A 57 -12.37 7.54 -6.65
CA GLU A 57 -13.41 6.54 -6.43
C GLU A 57 -12.93 5.15 -6.85
N LEU A 58 -12.34 5.06 -8.05
CA LEU A 58 -11.71 3.84 -8.54
C LEU A 58 -10.57 3.40 -7.63
N ARG A 59 -9.68 4.31 -7.21
CA ARG A 59 -8.58 3.99 -6.26
C ARG A 59 -9.12 3.44 -4.93
N THR A 60 -10.22 3.99 -4.43
CA THR A 60 -10.88 3.49 -3.21
C THR A 60 -11.53 2.12 -3.45
N GLY A 61 -12.14 1.90 -4.62
CA GLY A 61 -12.71 0.59 -4.98
C GLY A 61 -11.64 -0.50 -5.06
N LEU A 62 -10.52 -0.22 -5.73
CA LEU A 62 -9.41 -1.16 -5.90
C LEU A 62 -8.73 -1.52 -4.56
N THR A 63 -8.65 -0.58 -3.62
CA THR A 63 -8.03 -0.84 -2.30
C THR A 63 -8.94 -1.55 -1.32
N ARG A 64 -10.26 -1.57 -1.57
CA ARG A 64 -11.24 -2.29 -0.75
C ARG A 64 -11.39 -3.76 -1.15
N ASP A 65 -11.08 -4.08 -2.40
CA ASP A 65 -11.00 -5.45 -2.86
C ASP A 65 -9.74 -6.12 -2.30
N VAL A 66 -9.91 -7.27 -1.64
CA VAL A 66 -8.82 -7.93 -0.92
C VAL A 66 -7.71 -8.37 -1.87
N LEU A 67 -8.07 -8.94 -3.02
CA LEU A 67 -7.08 -9.44 -3.98
C LEU A 67 -6.32 -8.28 -4.63
N LEU A 68 -7.04 -7.24 -5.03
CA LEU A 68 -6.42 -6.08 -5.67
C LEU A 68 -5.55 -5.30 -4.68
N ALA A 69 -5.95 -5.21 -3.41
CA ALA A 69 -5.12 -4.65 -2.35
C ALA A 69 -3.81 -5.44 -2.16
N HIS A 70 -3.87 -6.78 -2.19
CA HIS A 70 -2.66 -7.62 -2.11
C HIS A 70 -1.76 -7.44 -3.34
N LEU A 71 -2.32 -7.37 -4.54
CA LEU A 71 -1.56 -7.14 -5.76
C LEU A 71 -0.84 -5.79 -5.75
N LEU A 72 -1.53 -4.73 -5.31
CA LEU A 72 -0.93 -3.40 -5.18
C LEU A 72 0.20 -3.41 -4.14
N ALA A 73 -0.01 -4.05 -2.99
CA ALA A 73 1.01 -4.18 -1.95
C ALA A 73 2.25 -4.98 -2.42
N LEU A 74 2.06 -6.04 -3.20
CA LEU A 74 3.15 -6.84 -3.76
C LEU A 74 4.08 -6.00 -4.63
N HIS A 75 3.54 -5.01 -5.35
CA HIS A 75 4.30 -4.11 -6.21
C HIS A 75 4.72 -2.80 -5.52
N ASP A 76 4.59 -2.69 -4.20
CA ASP A 76 4.83 -1.48 -3.40
C ASP A 76 4.04 -0.23 -3.88
N ILE A 77 2.89 -0.47 -4.52
CA ILE A 77 1.99 0.57 -5.00
C ILE A 77 1.03 0.89 -3.86
N GLN A 78 1.40 1.87 -3.04
CA GLN A 78 0.52 2.29 -1.96
C GLN A 78 -0.56 3.24 -2.50
N PRO A 79 -1.83 3.08 -2.11
CA PRO A 79 -2.79 4.14 -2.31
C PRO A 79 -2.28 5.39 -1.61
N GLU A 80 -2.50 6.56 -2.23
CA GLU A 80 -2.01 7.82 -1.66
C GLU A 80 -2.49 7.86 -0.22
N LYS A 81 -1.54 7.88 0.72
CA LYS A 81 -1.87 7.99 2.13
C LYS A 81 -2.65 9.28 2.22
N ASP A 82 -3.95 9.16 2.53
CA ASP A 82 -4.80 10.29 2.86
C ASP A 82 -3.92 11.26 3.63
N THR A 83 -3.69 12.45 3.08
CA THR A 83 -2.91 13.52 3.72
C THR A 83 -3.67 14.09 4.93
N LYS A 84 -4.43 13.25 5.62
CA LYS A 84 -4.81 13.45 7.01
C LYS A 84 -3.53 13.37 7.81
N THR A 85 -2.93 14.54 8.04
CA THR A 85 -1.84 14.73 8.97
C THR A 85 -2.18 13.96 10.24
N PHE A 86 -1.45 12.88 10.52
CA PHE A 86 -1.60 12.15 11.75
C PHE A 86 -1.17 13.08 12.88
N ILE A 87 -2.13 13.57 13.66
CA ILE A 87 -1.86 14.31 14.89
C ILE A 87 -1.87 13.29 16.02
N PRO A 88 -0.72 12.99 16.63
CA PRO A 88 -0.68 12.03 17.72
C PRO A 88 -1.43 12.61 18.93
N ALA A 89 -2.15 11.76 19.67
CA ALA A 89 -3.08 12.21 20.71
C ALA A 89 -2.40 12.99 21.85
N ASP A 90 -1.12 12.74 22.10
CA ASP A 90 -0.29 13.49 23.04
C ASP A 90 -0.12 14.96 22.64
N ALA A 91 -0.04 15.25 21.34
CA ALA A 91 0.03 16.63 20.83
C ALA A 91 -1.24 17.43 21.12
N LEU A 92 -2.41 16.77 21.16
CA LEU A 92 -3.69 17.39 21.53
C LEU A 92 -3.81 17.66 23.04
N LEU A 93 -3.12 16.86 23.85
CA LEU A 93 -3.11 16.98 25.31
C LEU A 93 -2.07 17.98 25.82
N ARG A 94 -1.22 18.53 24.94
CA ARG A 94 -0.20 19.51 25.32
C ARG A 94 -0.86 20.83 25.70
N LYS A 95 -0.93 21.08 27.01
CA LYS A 95 -1.44 22.34 27.59
C LYS A 95 -0.69 23.53 26.97
N PRO A 96 -1.39 24.53 26.41
CA PRO A 96 -0.73 25.69 25.82
C PRO A 96 0.09 26.44 26.90
N PRO A 97 1.25 26.99 26.53
CA PRO A 97 2.08 27.73 27.49
C PRO A 97 1.28 28.90 28.06
N ALA A 98 1.31 29.05 29.38
CA ALA A 98 0.68 30.17 30.07
C ALA A 98 1.27 31.47 29.51
N LYS A 99 0.40 32.39 29.05
CA LYS A 99 0.83 33.72 28.62
C LYS A 99 1.56 34.37 29.80
N ALA A 100 2.85 34.66 29.63
CA ALA A 100 3.59 35.49 30.57
C ALA A 100 2.92 36.86 30.58
N GLY A 101 2.20 37.16 31.66
CA GLY A 101 1.57 38.45 31.87
C GLY A 101 2.64 39.52 31.98
N GLY A 102 2.74 40.37 30.96
CA GLY A 102 3.42 41.65 31.08
C GLY A 102 2.57 42.57 31.93
N THR A 103 2.98 42.84 33.17
CA THR A 103 2.51 44.00 33.92
C THR A 103 3.52 45.11 33.75
N ALA A 104 3.10 46.14 33.01
CA ALA A 104 3.66 47.47 33.14
C ALA A 104 3.49 47.95 34.59
N CYS A 105 4.51 48.59 35.16
CA CYS A 105 4.33 49.47 36.29
C CYS A 105 5.27 50.67 36.14
N CYS A 106 4.68 51.82 35.84
CA CYS A 106 5.31 53.15 35.90
C CYS A 106 5.77 53.48 37.32
N SER A 107 6.93 54.13 37.44
CA SER A 107 7.36 55.12 38.45
C SER A 107 8.86 55.36 38.15
N LYS A 108 9.38 56.58 37.97
CA LYS A 108 9.14 57.85 38.65
C LYS A 108 9.70 58.99 37.81
#